data_AF-A0A6C0EEH9-F1
#
_entry.id   AF-A0A6C0EEH9-F1
#
_cell.length_a   1.000
_cell.length_b   1.000
_cell.length_c   1.000
_cell.angle_alpha   90.00
_cell.angle_beta   90.00
_cell.angle_gamma   90.00
#
_symmetry.space_group_name_H-M   'P 1'
#
loop_
_entity.id
_entity.type
_entity.pdbx_description
1 polymer ?
#
loop_
_entity_poly.entity_id
_entity_poly.type
_entity_poly.pdbx_seq_one_letter_code
_entity_poly.pdbx_strand_id
1 'polypeptide(L)' 'MNKSLYEDKHPTTSLKGTGYANKEKAIHTLKIIQKFDLTYQKQVILTMYNRAKFHRFQTQGMLDAMKVYKKWLKSYNIKI' A
#
# COMPACT_ATOMS: atom_id res chain seq x y z
N MET A 1 11.13 24.69 -2.44
CA MET A 1 10.52 23.34 -2.48
C MET A 1 11.09 22.50 -1.36
N ASN A 2 10.27 22.03 -0.42
CA ASN A 2 10.73 21.29 0.77
C ASN A 2 10.89 19.80 0.39
N LYS A 3 12.13 19.38 0.11
CA LYS A 3 12.47 18.01 -0.35
C LYS A 3 12.22 16.92 0.70
N SER A 4 11.98 17.30 1.96
CA SER A 4 11.86 16.39 3.10
C SER A 4 10.59 15.51 3.08
N LEU A 5 9.59 15.85 2.27
CA LEU A 5 8.37 15.05 2.09
C LEU A 5 8.60 13.79 1.22
N TYR A 6 9.67 13.77 0.43
CA TYR A 6 10.04 12.67 -0.47
C TYR A 6 11.27 11.90 0.01
N GLU A 7 11.90 12.34 1.11
CA GLU A 7 12.96 11.58 1.76
C GLU A 7 12.33 10.45 2.57
N ASP A 8 12.56 9.21 2.15
CA ASP A 8 12.30 8.01 2.96
C ASP A 8 13.26 8.05 4.16
N LYS A 9 12.90 8.79 5.22
CA LYS A 9 13.76 9.04 6.40
C LYS A 9 14.07 7.78 7.23
N HIS A 10 13.43 6.65 6.93
CA HIS A 10 13.68 5.37 7.61
C HIS A 10 13.57 4.16 6.65
N PRO A 11 14.55 3.92 5.77
CA PRO A 11 14.55 2.74 4.90
C PRO A 11 14.70 1.43 5.69
N THR A 12 15.14 1.49 6.95
CA THR A 12 15.43 0.35 7.83
C THR A 12 14.24 -0.14 8.67
N THR A 13 13.18 0.67 8.87
CA THR A 13 11.98 0.28 9.65
C THR A 13 10.74 0.02 8.79
N SER A 14 10.84 0.22 7.47
CA SER A 14 9.76 -0.14 6.55
C SER A 14 9.48 -1.65 6.62
N LEU A 15 8.22 -2.01 6.86
CA LEU A 15 7.79 -3.40 6.98
C LEU A 15 8.16 -4.19 5.71
N LYS A 16 9.16 -5.07 5.86
CA LYS A 16 9.74 -5.82 4.73
C LYS A 16 8.69 -6.70 4.08
N GLY A 17 8.75 -6.80 2.75
CA GLY A 17 7.89 -7.68 1.96
C GLY A 17 6.51 -7.10 1.59
N THR A 18 6.20 -5.88 2.03
CA THR A 18 5.03 -5.12 1.57
C THR A 18 5.29 -4.45 0.21
N GLY A 19 4.25 -4.18 -0.58
CA GLY A 19 4.42 -3.51 -1.87
C GLY A 19 3.17 -3.45 -2.75
N TYR A 20 3.28 -2.74 -3.87
CA TYR A 20 2.15 -2.44 -4.76
C TYR A 20 2.45 -2.71 -6.25
N ALA A 21 3.54 -3.44 -6.55
CA ALA A 21 3.99 -3.68 -7.91
C ALA A 21 3.03 -4.56 -8.74
N ASN A 22 2.38 -5.53 -8.10
CA ASN A 22 1.42 -6.45 -8.72
C ASN A 22 0.40 -6.99 -7.69
N LYS A 23 -0.59 -7.72 -8.20
CA LYS A 23 -1.66 -8.35 -7.41
C LYS A 23 -1.11 -9.29 -6.33
N GLU A 24 -0.13 -10.12 -6.68
CA GLU A 24 0.46 -11.11 -5.79
C GLU A 24 1.14 -10.42 -4.60
N LYS A 25 1.84 -9.31 -4.86
CA LYS A 25 2.49 -8.52 -3.82
C LYS A 25 1.49 -7.79 -2.94
N ALA A 26 0.36 -7.35 -3.49
CA ALA A 26 -0.73 -6.79 -2.71
C ALA A 26 -1.34 -7.83 -1.76
N ILE A 27 -1.60 -9.04 -2.25
CA ILE A 27 -2.10 -10.15 -1.42
C ILE A 27 -1.09 -10.52 -0.34
N HIS A 28 0.20 -10.60 -0.68
CA HIS A 28 1.26 -10.85 0.29
C HIS A 28 1.31 -9.76 1.38
N THR A 29 1.16 -8.50 0.99
CA THR A 29 1.08 -7.36 1.92
C THR A 29 -0.07 -7.54 2.91
N LEU A 30 -1.28 -7.87 2.43
CA LEU A 30 -2.44 -8.12 3.30
C LEU A 30 -2.17 -9.25 4.31
N LYS A 31 -1.49 -10.33 3.89
CA LYS A 31 -1.11 -11.44 4.77
C LYS A 31 -0.10 -11.01 5.84
N ILE A 32 0.88 -10.17 5.51
CA ILE A 32 1.86 -9.70 6.51
C ILE A 32 1.18 -8.82 7.54
N ILE A 33 0.30 -7.92 7.10
CA ILE A 33 -0.26 -6.90 7.99
C ILE A 33 -1.41 -7.40 8.87
N GLN A 34 -2.00 -8.57 8.56
CA GLN A 34 -3.14 -9.12 9.30
C GLN A 34 -2.90 -9.30 10.81
N LYS A 35 -1.62 -9.38 11.23
CA LYS A 35 -1.21 -9.52 12.63
C LYS A 35 -1.20 -8.21 13.43
N PHE A 36 -1.30 -7.06 12.76
CA PHE A 36 -1.32 -5.75 13.41
C PHE A 36 -2.76 -5.28 13.63
N ASP A 37 -2.96 -4.21 14.39
CA ASP A 37 -4.27 -3.61 14.57
C ASP A 37 -4.82 -3.00 13.27
N LEU A 38 -6.14 -2.82 13.21
CA LEU A 38 -6.82 -2.31 12.01
C LEU A 38 -6.37 -0.90 11.60
N THR A 39 -5.94 -0.06 12.55
CA THR A 39 -5.45 1.30 12.25
C THR A 39 -4.14 1.21 11.47
N TYR A 40 -3.19 0.40 11.94
CA TYR A 40 -1.93 0.18 11.24
C TYR A 40 -2.15 -0.49 9.87
N GLN A 41 -3.01 -1.51 9.80
CA GLN A 41 -3.36 -2.16 8.52
C GLN A 41 -3.90 -1.14 7.50
N LYS A 42 -4.83 -0.28 7.93
CA LYS A 42 -5.41 0.77 7.09
C LYS A 42 -4.35 1.75 6.60
N GLN A 43 -3.43 2.19 7.46
CA GLN A 43 -2.34 3.09 7.07
C GLN A 43 -1.48 2.46 5.97
N VAL A 44 -1.02 1.23 6.16
CA VAL A 44 -0.19 0.53 5.16
C VAL A 44 -0.94 0.40 3.83
N ILE A 45 -2.20 -0.01 3.86
CA ILE A 45 -3.01 -0.20 2.64
C ILE A 45 -3.23 1.12 1.90
N LEU A 46 -3.56 2.21 2.62
CA LEU A 46 -3.71 3.53 2.02
C LEU A 46 -2.41 4.02 1.39
N THR A 47 -1.27 3.84 2.08
CA THR A 47 0.04 4.18 1.54
C THR A 47 0.34 3.40 0.26
N MET A 48 0.15 2.08 0.26
CA MET A 48 0.41 1.24 -0.93
C MET A 48 -0.54 1.57 -2.09
N TYR A 49 -1.82 1.81 -1.80
CA TYR A 49 -2.81 2.21 -2.79
C TYR A 49 -2.45 3.56 -3.44
N ASN A 50 -2.12 4.57 -2.63
CA ASN A 50 -1.75 5.89 -3.13
C ASN A 50 -0.44 5.86 -3.92
N ARG A 51 0.55 5.08 -3.46
CA ARG A 51 1.81 4.89 -4.20
C ARG A 51 1.57 4.28 -5.57
N ALA A 52 0.68 3.28 -5.69
CA ALA A 52 0.27 2.75 -6.99
C ALA A 52 -0.52 3.77 -7.83
N LYS A 53 -1.47 4.47 -7.21
CA LYS A 53 -2.37 5.44 -7.87
C LYS A 53 -1.61 6.63 -8.48
N PHE A 54 -0.54 7.08 -7.84
CA PHE A 54 0.22 8.26 -8.26
C PHE A 54 1.61 7.90 -8.83
N HIS A 55 1.88 6.61 -9.11
CA HIS A 55 3.13 6.20 -9.72
C HIS A 55 3.26 6.80 -11.13
N ARG A 56 4.40 7.42 -11.46
CA ARG A 56 4.62 8.06 -12.77
C ARG A 56 4.43 7.10 -13.95
N PHE A 57 4.81 5.84 -13.77
CA PHE A 57 4.70 4.78 -14.76
C PHE A 57 3.80 3.66 -14.22
N GLN A 58 2.49 3.90 -14.19
CA GLN A 58 1.54 2.89 -13.72
C GLN A 58 1.55 1.69 -14.66
N THR A 59 1.74 0.50 -14.11
CA THR A 59 1.67 -0.75 -14.87
C THR A 59 0.33 -1.44 -14.62
N GLN A 60 -0.04 -2.38 -15.49
CA GLN A 60 -1.24 -3.21 -15.28
C GLN A 60 -1.20 -3.94 -13.93
N GLY A 61 -0.02 -4.40 -13.51
CA GLY A 61 0.19 -5.00 -12.20
C GLY A 61 -0.16 -4.06 -11.04
N MET A 62 0.24 -2.79 -11.12
CA MET A 62 -0.11 -1.79 -10.11
C MET A 62 -1.62 -1.53 -10.06
N LEU A 63 -2.29 -1.49 -11.21
CA LEU A 63 -3.75 -1.36 -11.28
C LEU A 63 -4.44 -2.55 -10.63
N ASP A 64 -3.92 -3.77 -10.82
CA ASP A 64 -4.47 -4.97 -10.19
C ASP A 64 -4.19 -5.01 -8.68
N ALA A 65 -3.03 -4.52 -8.24
CA ALA A 65 -2.74 -4.29 -6.83
C ALA A 65 -3.75 -3.30 -6.21
N MET A 66 -4.06 -2.19 -6.89
CA MET A 66 -5.05 -1.21 -6.45
C MET A 66 -6.43 -1.84 -6.28
N LYS A 67 -6.86 -2.74 -7.17
CA LYS A 67 -8.15 -3.45 -7.05
C LYS A 67 -8.20 -4.30 -5.78
N VAL A 68 -7.12 -5.00 -5.43
CA VAL A 68 -7.02 -5.79 -4.20
C VAL A 68 -7.17 -4.89 -2.97
N TYR A 69 -6.41 -3.79 -2.91
CA TYR A 69 -6.48 -2.84 -1.81
C TYR A 69 -7.84 -2.15 -1.69
N LYS A 70 -8.44 -1.76 -2.81
CA LYS A 70 -9.79 -1.18 -2.85
C LYS A 70 -10.85 -2.15 -2.33
N LYS A 71 -10.74 -3.44 -2.69
CA LYS A 71 -11.64 -4.49 -2.19
C LYS A 71 -11.53 -4.64 -0.67
N TRP A 72 -10.31 -4.66 -0.14
CA TRP A 72 -10.07 -4.70 1.30
C TRP A 72 -10.65 -3.46 2.00
N LEU A 73 -10.35 -2.25 1.51
CA LEU A 73 -10.88 -1.01 2.13
C LEU A 73 -12.41 -0.99 2.14
N LYS A 74 -13.05 -1.47 1.06
CA LYS A 74 -14.51 -1.61 0.98
C LYS A 74 -15.07 -2.61 1.99
N SER A 75 -14.40 -3.73 2.26
CA SER A 75 -14.87 -4.72 3.24
C SER A 75 -14.85 -4.21 4.68
N TYR A 76 -14.06 -3.17 4.96
CA TYR A 76 -14.03 -2.49 6.26
C TYR A 76 -14.79 -1.15 6.25
N ASN A 77 -15.62 -0.89 5.24
CA ASN A 77 -16.39 0.35 5.07
C ASN A 77 -15.52 1.63 5.07
N ILE A 78 -14.26 1.52 4.64
CA ILE A 78 -13.32 2.65 4.55
C ILE A 78 -13.49 3.34 3.19
N LYS A 79 -13.72 4.65 3.21
CA LYS A 79 -13.79 5.50 2.01
C LYS A 79 -12.38 5.92 1.55
N ILE A 80 -12.17 5.97 0.24
CA ILE A 80 -10.90 6.24 -0.47
C ILE A 80 -11.13 7.23 -1.60
#